data_AF-A0A2E1U9U6-F1
#
_entry.id   AF-A0A2E1U9U6-F1
#
_cell.length_a   1.000
_cell.length_b   1.000
_cell.length_c   1.000
_cell.angle_alpha   90.00
_cell.angle_beta   90.00
_cell.angle_gamma   90.00
#
_symmetry.space_group_name_H-M   'P 1'
#
loop_
_entity.id
_entity.type
_entity.pdbx_description
1 polymer ?
#
loop_
_entity_poly.entity_id
_entity_poly.type
_entity_poly.pdbx_seq_one_letter_code
_entity_poly.pdbx_strand_id
1 'polypeptide(L)'
;MRWILSLCLGIGPISCVRTVSDPSLPTRDPVFAARVVQASQALGLQPITDLDQAHLATWDGTVPGFYCSSFADWVTAKLAARAPEPQALRGPNAPPQRRQDDALRRPLGLDQPQLTDPDRLSIRFVQTALASIDTRRALFQARDLDLEDRTSEWGGVLDWVDDRWVIWVGPGQSATDDSVFHRNPSDFRKIFNGAIPFHFHARAIDMSAVAGPGGTDLQAAEAHGAPALVLTSLSDDRLQVDWYRRGGLVVDLGEIEQ
;
A
#
# COMPACT_ATOMS: atom_id res chain seq x y z
N MET A 1 -16.81 -9.36 27.86
CA MET A 1 -15.97 -8.29 27.29
C MET A 1 -16.62 -7.81 26.00
N ARG A 2 -16.80 -6.50 25.85
CA ARG A 2 -17.67 -5.89 24.82
C ARG A 2 -16.96 -5.88 23.46
N TRP A 3 -17.55 -6.57 22.50
CA TRP A 3 -17.31 -6.41 21.06
C TRP A 3 -17.99 -5.12 20.61
N ILE A 4 -17.28 -4.22 19.93
CA ILE A 4 -17.89 -3.08 19.25
C ILE A 4 -17.87 -3.39 17.75
N LEU A 5 -19.02 -3.85 17.25
CA LEU A 5 -19.41 -3.71 15.86
C LEU A 5 -19.64 -2.23 15.56
N SER A 6 -19.04 -1.73 14.49
CA SER A 6 -19.48 -0.50 13.84
C SER A 6 -19.94 -0.83 12.42
N LEU A 7 -21.26 -0.88 12.26
CA LEU A 7 -21.98 -0.86 10.99
C LEU A 7 -22.29 0.61 10.65
N CYS A 8 -21.83 1.08 9.49
CA CYS A 8 -22.36 2.28 8.83
C CYS A 8 -22.36 2.09 7.31
N LEU A 9 -23.52 1.66 6.81
CA LEU A 9 -24.21 2.04 5.56
C LEU A 9 -23.39 2.27 4.27
N GLY A 10 -23.54 1.30 3.36
CA GLY A 10 -24.14 1.52 2.04
C GLY A 10 -23.23 2.02 0.91
N ILE A 11 -22.71 1.07 0.12
CA ILE A 11 -22.80 0.95 -1.35
C ILE A 11 -22.52 -0.53 -1.65
N GLY A 12 -23.41 -1.18 -2.42
CA GLY A 12 -23.32 -2.60 -2.75
C GLY A 12 -22.18 -2.95 -3.72
N PRO A 13 -21.91 -4.25 -3.94
CA PRO A 13 -20.74 -4.72 -4.66
C PRO A 13 -20.95 -4.60 -6.18
N ILE A 14 -20.00 -4.00 -6.88
CA ILE A 14 -19.79 -4.32 -8.30
C ILE A 14 -18.50 -5.12 -8.35
N SER A 15 -18.67 -6.41 -8.61
CA SER A 15 -17.61 -7.35 -8.91
C SER A 15 -16.73 -6.79 -10.03
N CYS A 16 -15.46 -6.54 -9.72
CA CYS A 16 -14.44 -6.26 -10.72
C CYS A 16 -14.15 -7.54 -11.50
N VAL A 17 -14.98 -7.86 -12.50
CA VAL A 17 -14.60 -8.38 -13.84
C VAL A 17 -15.88 -8.33 -14.69
N ARG A 18 -15.96 -7.34 -15.59
CA ARG A 18 -16.63 -7.46 -16.89
C ARG A 18 -16.15 -6.36 -17.82
N THR A 19 -15.41 -6.76 -18.85
CA THR A 19 -15.27 -6.03 -20.11
C THR A 19 -16.63 -6.03 -20.82
N VAL A 20 -17.51 -5.12 -20.42
CA VAL A 20 -18.63 -4.66 -21.24
C VAL A 20 -18.72 -3.16 -21.00
N SER A 21 -18.33 -2.38 -22.01
CA SER A 21 -18.66 -0.97 -22.12
C SER A 21 -20.19 -0.84 -22.21
N ASP A 22 -20.84 -0.72 -21.06
CA ASP A 22 -22.24 -0.33 -20.96
C ASP A 22 -22.31 1.21 -20.98
N PRO A 23 -22.86 1.83 -22.04
CA PRO A 23 -22.96 3.28 -22.16
C PRO A 23 -24.04 3.91 -21.25
N SER A 24 -24.62 3.15 -20.31
CA SER A 24 -25.68 3.61 -19.40
C SER A 24 -25.29 3.71 -17.93
N LEU A 25 -23.99 3.72 -17.60
CA LEU A 25 -23.56 4.16 -16.27
C LEU A 25 -23.90 5.65 -16.07
N PRO A 26 -24.50 6.04 -14.93
CA PRO A 26 -24.99 7.39 -14.73
C PRO A 26 -23.82 8.35 -14.90
N THR A 27 -24.07 9.39 -15.71
CA THR A 27 -23.24 10.59 -15.83
C THR A 27 -22.50 10.84 -14.52
N ARG A 28 -21.16 10.71 -14.55
CA ARG A 28 -20.26 10.97 -13.41
C ARG A 28 -20.81 12.16 -12.64
N ASP A 29 -21.13 11.96 -11.36
CA ASP A 29 -21.66 12.99 -10.48
C ASP A 29 -20.97 14.34 -10.81
N PRO A 30 -21.71 15.36 -11.26
CA PRO A 30 -21.09 16.60 -11.74
C PRO A 30 -20.25 17.27 -10.65
N VAL A 31 -20.58 17.06 -9.37
CA VAL A 31 -19.78 17.54 -8.25
C VAL A 31 -18.45 16.78 -8.16
N PHE A 32 -18.48 15.45 -8.28
CA PHE A 32 -17.27 14.63 -8.35
C PHE A 32 -16.38 15.04 -9.53
N ALA A 33 -16.95 15.13 -10.73
CA ALA A 33 -16.22 15.50 -11.93
C ALA A 33 -15.59 16.90 -11.80
N ALA A 34 -16.32 17.88 -11.25
CA ALA A 34 -15.80 19.21 -11.01
C ALA A 34 -14.62 19.21 -10.03
N ARG A 35 -14.69 18.43 -8.93
CA ARG A 35 -13.58 18.27 -7.98
C ARG A 35 -12.34 17.68 -8.62
N VAL A 36 -12.51 16.62 -9.42
CA VAL A 36 -11.39 15.99 -10.14
C VAL A 36 -10.73 16.98 -11.10
N VAL A 37 -11.51 17.73 -11.88
CA VAL A 37 -10.99 18.75 -12.80
C VAL A 37 -10.24 19.84 -12.03
N GLN A 38 -10.82 20.34 -10.94
CA GLN A 38 -10.20 21.37 -10.11
C GLN A 38 -8.86 20.90 -9.53
N ALA A 39 -8.81 19.70 -8.94
CA ALA A 39 -7.59 19.13 -8.38
C ALA A 39 -6.54 18.85 -9.47
N SER A 40 -6.96 18.28 -10.59
CA SER A 40 -6.11 18.00 -11.75
C SER A 40 -5.44 19.27 -12.27
N GLN A 41 -6.20 20.37 -12.41
CA GLN A 41 -5.68 21.66 -12.85
C GLN A 41 -4.73 22.28 -11.82
N ALA A 42 -5.08 22.24 -10.54
CA ALA A 42 -4.26 22.83 -9.48
C ALA A 42 -2.93 22.11 -9.29
N LEU A 43 -2.92 20.78 -9.45
CA LEU A 43 -1.72 19.94 -9.30
C LEU A 43 -0.94 19.77 -10.62
N GLY A 44 -1.54 20.12 -11.76
CA GLY A 44 -0.96 19.88 -13.08
C GLY A 44 -0.89 18.40 -13.46
N LEU A 45 -1.77 17.55 -12.90
CA LEU A 45 -1.73 16.10 -13.04
C LEU A 45 -2.94 15.60 -13.83
N GLN A 46 -2.73 14.63 -14.72
CA GLN A 46 -3.82 13.97 -15.45
C GLN A 46 -4.04 12.56 -14.87
N PRO A 47 -5.24 12.21 -14.39
CA PRO A 47 -5.52 10.87 -13.89
C PRO A 47 -5.50 9.86 -15.03
N ILE A 48 -4.86 8.71 -14.81
CA ILE A 48 -4.79 7.62 -15.80
C ILE A 48 -5.71 6.45 -15.45
N THR A 49 -6.12 6.33 -14.18
CA THR A 49 -7.07 5.30 -13.71
C THR A 49 -8.29 5.93 -13.03
N ASP A 50 -9.34 5.12 -12.80
CA ASP A 50 -10.50 5.57 -12.02
C ASP A 50 -10.15 5.76 -10.53
N LEU A 51 -9.17 5.02 -10.02
CA LEU A 51 -8.65 5.24 -8.67
C LEU A 51 -7.88 6.55 -8.57
N ASP A 52 -7.19 6.98 -9.64
CA ASP A 52 -6.56 8.30 -9.68
C ASP A 52 -7.63 9.41 -9.59
N GLN A 53 -8.75 9.25 -10.32
CA GLN A 53 -9.88 10.19 -10.22
C GLN A 53 -10.48 10.20 -8.81
N ALA A 54 -10.69 9.03 -8.19
CA ALA A 54 -11.22 8.94 -6.84
C ALA A 54 -10.32 9.66 -5.82
N HIS A 55 -9.01 9.51 -5.97
CA HIS A 55 -8.01 10.16 -5.12
C HIS A 55 -7.99 11.69 -5.32
N LEU A 56 -8.08 12.16 -6.57
CA LEU A 56 -8.18 13.59 -6.87
C LEU A 56 -9.46 14.20 -6.28
N ALA A 57 -10.56 13.44 -6.25
CA ALA A 57 -11.82 13.89 -5.65
C ALA A 57 -11.74 14.04 -4.12
N THR A 58 -10.73 13.44 -3.46
CA THR A 58 -10.43 13.64 -2.03
C THR A 58 -9.36 14.70 -1.78
N TRP A 59 -8.91 15.42 -2.81
CA TRP A 59 -7.95 16.51 -2.63
C TRP A 59 -8.51 17.58 -1.69
N ASP A 60 -7.70 17.97 -0.71
CA ASP A 60 -8.04 18.91 0.35
C ASP A 60 -7.64 20.36 0.04
N GLY A 61 -7.15 20.61 -1.17
CA GLY A 61 -6.65 21.92 -1.59
C GLY A 61 -5.14 22.10 -1.39
N THR A 62 -4.44 21.15 -0.76
CA THR A 62 -3.01 21.27 -0.50
C THR A 62 -2.16 20.95 -1.74
N VAL A 63 -1.19 21.81 -2.03
CA VAL A 63 -0.18 21.54 -3.07
C VAL A 63 1.06 20.98 -2.36
N PRO A 64 1.62 19.85 -2.82
CA PRO A 64 2.83 19.31 -2.22
C PRO A 64 3.98 20.31 -2.28
N GLY A 65 4.84 20.32 -1.26
CA GLY A 65 6.10 21.07 -1.28
C GLY A 65 7.14 20.50 -2.25
N PHE A 66 6.83 19.41 -2.95
CA PHE A 66 7.69 18.73 -3.91
C PHE A 66 7.10 18.85 -5.31
N TYR A 67 7.98 18.99 -6.31
CA TYR A 67 7.56 18.86 -7.70
C TYR A 67 7.07 17.44 -7.95
N CYS A 68 5.82 17.29 -8.39
CA CYS A 68 5.21 16.01 -8.73
C CYS A 68 5.05 15.92 -10.24
N SER A 69 5.77 14.99 -10.89
CA SER A 69 5.72 14.81 -12.34
C SER A 69 4.63 13.83 -12.77
N SER A 70 4.16 13.02 -11.82
CA SER A 70 3.14 12.00 -12.03
C SER A 70 2.17 11.95 -10.86
N PHE A 71 1.02 11.30 -11.09
CA PHE A 71 0.06 11.02 -10.03
C PHE A 71 0.66 10.20 -8.88
N ALA A 72 1.50 9.21 -9.20
CA ALA A 72 2.16 8.40 -8.18
C ALA A 72 3.13 9.22 -7.33
N ASP A 73 3.80 10.24 -7.91
CA ASP A 73 4.63 11.17 -7.15
C ASP A 73 3.79 11.97 -6.16
N TRP A 74 2.62 12.45 -6.59
CA TRP A 74 1.72 13.20 -5.72
C TRP A 74 1.20 12.36 -4.55
N VAL A 75 0.72 11.15 -4.81
CA VAL A 75 0.24 10.27 -3.73
C VAL A 75 1.37 9.91 -2.77
N THR A 76 2.55 9.62 -3.30
CA THR A 76 3.74 9.36 -2.49
C THR A 76 4.14 10.61 -1.69
N ALA A 77 4.01 11.81 -2.27
CA ALA A 77 4.31 13.07 -1.58
C ALA A 77 3.37 13.34 -0.41
N LYS A 78 2.10 12.91 -0.47
CA LYS A 78 1.17 13.00 0.66
C LYS A 78 1.58 12.13 1.84
N LEU A 79 2.04 10.91 1.56
CA LEU A 79 2.65 10.03 2.55
C LEU A 79 3.94 10.65 3.12
N ALA A 80 4.82 11.11 2.22
CA ALA A 80 6.10 11.73 2.54
C ALA A 80 5.98 12.97 3.43
N ALA A 81 4.97 13.80 3.21
CA ALA A 81 4.70 14.99 4.02
C ALA A 81 4.40 14.67 5.50
N ARG A 82 4.08 13.41 5.80
CA ARG A 82 3.80 12.90 7.13
C ARG A 82 4.98 12.15 7.74
N ALA A 83 6.08 12.00 6.99
CA ALA A 83 7.29 11.39 7.50
C ALA A 83 7.81 12.22 8.69
N PRO A 84 8.22 11.57 9.79
CA PRO A 84 8.76 12.27 10.95
C PRO A 84 10.09 12.98 10.61
N GLU A 85 10.55 13.81 11.55
CA GLU A 85 11.85 14.53 11.51
C GLU A 85 12.98 13.68 10.90
N PRO A 86 13.98 14.30 10.24
CA PRO A 86 14.91 13.58 9.38
C PRO A 86 15.65 12.47 10.12
N GLN A 87 15.26 11.24 9.82
CA GLN A 87 15.95 10.00 10.19
C GLN A 87 16.69 9.45 8.98
N ALA A 88 17.91 8.93 9.20
CA ALA A 88 18.66 8.24 8.17
C ALA A 88 17.90 6.99 7.72
N LEU A 89 17.81 6.79 6.40
CA LEU A 89 17.23 5.57 5.83
C LEU A 89 18.15 4.39 6.14
N ARG A 90 17.55 3.25 6.48
CA ARG A 90 18.28 2.03 6.83
C ARG A 90 18.19 1.03 5.69
N GLY A 91 19.33 0.55 5.20
CA GLY A 91 19.35 -0.57 4.27
C GLY A 91 19.13 -1.90 5.01
N PRO A 92 18.91 -3.00 4.27
CA PRO A 92 18.81 -4.33 4.85
C PRO A 92 20.15 -4.74 5.48
N ASN A 93 20.10 -5.45 6.61
CA ASN A 93 21.29 -5.95 7.31
C ASN A 93 21.98 -7.12 6.58
N ALA A 94 21.25 -7.81 5.70
CA ALA A 94 21.73 -8.90 4.87
C ALA A 94 21.10 -8.80 3.48
N PRO A 95 21.78 -9.25 2.41
CA PRO A 95 21.16 -9.37 1.10
C PRO A 95 20.01 -10.39 1.14
N PRO A 96 18.96 -10.22 0.32
CA PRO A 96 17.83 -11.15 0.30
C PRO A 96 18.31 -12.56 -0.04
N GLN A 97 17.81 -13.55 0.71
CA GLN A 97 18.32 -14.94 0.64
C GLN A 97 17.94 -15.67 -0.66
N ARG A 98 16.84 -15.27 -1.32
CA ARG A 98 16.36 -15.64 -2.68
C ARG A 98 15.06 -14.88 -2.95
N ARG A 99 14.68 -14.61 -4.20
CA ARG A 99 13.38 -13.98 -4.52
C ARG A 99 12.70 -14.63 -5.72
N GLN A 100 11.36 -14.54 -5.77
CA GLN A 100 10.51 -15.19 -6.77
C GLN A 100 10.92 -14.85 -8.21
N ASP A 101 11.47 -13.65 -8.43
CA ASP A 101 11.77 -13.07 -9.74
C ASP A 101 13.20 -12.52 -9.85
N ASP A 102 14.21 -13.24 -9.30
CA ASP A 102 15.64 -12.88 -9.40
C ASP A 102 16.12 -12.58 -10.84
N ALA A 103 15.35 -12.98 -11.86
CA ALA A 103 15.60 -12.73 -13.28
C ALA A 103 14.95 -11.45 -13.86
N LEU A 104 13.97 -10.81 -13.21
CA LEU A 104 13.16 -9.76 -13.86
C LEU A 104 13.35 -8.36 -13.26
N ARG A 105 13.43 -8.17 -11.93
CA ARG A 105 13.67 -6.86 -11.31
C ARG A 105 14.34 -6.99 -9.95
N ARG A 106 15.63 -6.65 -9.85
CA ARG A 106 16.31 -6.54 -8.55
C ARG A 106 15.75 -5.32 -7.79
N PRO A 107 15.51 -5.43 -6.47
CA PRO A 107 15.18 -4.27 -5.66
C PRO A 107 16.23 -3.17 -5.82
N LEU A 108 15.76 -1.94 -5.86
CA LEU A 108 16.62 -0.77 -5.91
C LEU A 108 17.29 -0.59 -4.56
N GLY A 109 18.59 -0.31 -4.60
CA GLY A 109 19.27 0.26 -3.45
C GLY A 109 18.63 1.60 -3.06
N LEU A 110 18.70 1.94 -1.78
CA LEU A 110 18.15 3.20 -1.31
C LEU A 110 18.80 4.40 -2.01
N ASP A 111 20.04 4.32 -2.48
CA ASP A 111 20.77 5.40 -3.15
C ASP A 111 20.46 5.57 -4.65
N GLN A 112 19.60 4.72 -5.21
CA GLN A 112 19.38 4.67 -6.65
C GLN A 112 18.64 5.91 -7.19
N PRO A 113 19.05 6.45 -8.36
CA PRO A 113 18.46 7.67 -8.94
C PRO A 113 17.01 7.52 -9.39
N GLN A 114 16.52 6.29 -9.53
CA GLN A 114 15.12 5.99 -9.82
C GLN A 114 14.18 6.33 -8.65
N LEU A 115 14.71 6.42 -7.42
CA LEU A 115 13.94 6.81 -6.24
C LEU A 115 13.96 8.32 -6.06
N THR A 116 12.78 8.92 -6.17
CA THR A 116 12.55 10.35 -5.94
C THR A 116 12.66 10.70 -4.44
N ASP A 117 12.77 11.99 -4.11
CA ASP A 117 12.74 12.44 -2.71
C ASP A 117 11.46 12.05 -1.97
N PRO A 118 10.25 12.18 -2.57
CA PRO A 118 9.03 11.62 -1.99
C PRO A 118 9.11 10.12 -1.70
N ASP A 119 9.70 9.31 -2.60
CA ASP A 119 9.86 7.86 -2.36
C ASP A 119 10.65 7.60 -1.09
N ARG A 120 11.80 8.27 -0.98
CA ARG A 120 12.71 8.19 0.18
C ARG A 120 12.01 8.58 1.48
N LEU A 121 11.20 9.63 1.45
CA LEU A 121 10.42 10.05 2.62
C LEU A 121 9.28 9.08 2.95
N SER A 122 8.62 8.49 1.95
CA SER A 122 7.62 7.44 2.21
C SER A 122 8.25 6.18 2.81
N ILE A 123 9.45 5.81 2.37
CA ILE A 123 10.23 4.71 2.95
C ILE A 123 10.62 5.07 4.39
N ARG A 124 11.02 6.32 4.66
CA ARG A 124 11.29 6.79 6.03
C ARG A 124 10.07 6.64 6.93
N PHE A 125 8.90 7.08 6.48
CA PHE A 125 7.64 6.94 7.22
C PHE A 125 7.42 5.48 7.64
N VAL A 126 7.60 4.54 6.70
CA VAL A 126 7.50 3.10 6.97
C VAL A 126 8.57 2.64 7.96
N GLN A 127 9.83 3.00 7.77
CA GLN A 127 10.92 2.58 8.65
C GLN A 127 10.75 3.10 10.08
N THR A 128 10.22 4.32 10.26
CA THR A 128 9.89 4.83 11.59
C THR A 128 8.72 4.07 12.22
N ALA A 129 7.72 3.66 11.44
CA ALA A 129 6.65 2.79 11.93
C ALA A 129 7.19 1.44 12.39
N LEU A 130 8.07 0.82 11.61
CA LEU A 130 8.67 -0.48 11.91
C LEU A 130 9.67 -0.44 13.06
N ALA A 131 10.15 0.74 13.45
CA ALA A 131 10.95 0.91 14.67
C ALA A 131 10.12 0.81 15.97
N SER A 132 8.78 0.93 15.88
CA SER A 132 7.87 0.78 17.01
C SER A 132 7.63 -0.70 17.31
N ILE A 133 7.90 -1.11 18.55
CA ILE A 133 7.65 -2.50 18.99
C ILE A 133 6.17 -2.88 18.91
N ASP A 134 5.27 -1.94 19.16
CA ASP A 134 3.83 -2.20 19.09
C ASP A 134 3.37 -2.43 17.65
N THR A 135 3.96 -1.69 16.70
CA THR A 135 3.71 -1.89 15.27
C THR A 135 4.19 -3.26 14.82
N ARG A 136 5.41 -3.66 15.20
CA ARG A 136 5.94 -4.99 14.86
C ARG A 136 5.07 -6.09 15.46
N ARG A 137 4.79 -6.04 16.76
CA ARG A 137 3.91 -7.02 17.43
C ARG A 137 2.56 -7.16 16.75
N ALA A 138 1.93 -6.05 16.35
CA ALA A 138 0.66 -6.09 15.64
C ALA A 138 0.78 -6.75 14.25
N LEU A 139 1.87 -6.49 13.50
CA LEU A 139 2.13 -7.16 12.22
C LEU A 139 2.36 -8.66 12.40
N PHE A 140 3.12 -9.08 13.40
CA PHE A 140 3.33 -10.49 13.70
C PHE A 140 2.02 -11.19 14.12
N GLN A 141 1.20 -10.57 14.97
CA GLN A 141 -0.13 -11.10 15.31
C GLN A 141 -1.02 -11.25 14.08
N ALA A 142 -0.99 -10.27 13.18
CA ALA A 142 -1.76 -10.34 11.94
C ALA A 142 -1.24 -11.44 10.99
N ARG A 143 0.08 -11.63 10.92
CA ARG A 143 0.71 -12.73 10.19
C ARG A 143 0.27 -14.08 10.75
N ASP A 144 0.23 -14.22 12.07
CA ASP A 144 -0.19 -15.47 12.70
C ASP A 144 -1.65 -15.80 12.36
N LEU A 145 -2.52 -14.79 12.26
CA LEU A 145 -3.90 -14.96 11.79
C LEU A 145 -3.96 -15.33 10.29
N ASP A 146 -3.12 -14.74 9.45
CA ASP A 146 -2.98 -15.13 8.03
C ASP A 146 -2.48 -16.58 7.87
N LEU A 147 -1.60 -17.04 8.76
CA LEU A 147 -1.16 -18.44 8.79
C LEU A 147 -2.29 -19.39 9.18
N GLU A 148 -3.22 -18.96 10.02
CA GLU A 148 -4.38 -19.77 10.42
C GLU A 148 -5.47 -19.76 9.34
N ASP A 149 -5.64 -18.66 8.61
CA ASP A 149 -6.65 -18.48 7.58
C ASP A 149 -6.11 -18.80 6.18
N ARG A 150 -6.45 -19.98 5.66
CA ARG A 150 -6.04 -20.43 4.32
C ARG A 150 -6.97 -20.01 3.19
N THR A 151 -7.91 -19.10 3.44
CA THR A 151 -8.97 -18.77 2.47
C THR A 151 -8.69 -17.50 1.67
N SER A 152 -7.83 -16.61 2.19
CA SER A 152 -7.43 -15.35 1.56
C SER A 152 -6.17 -14.79 2.21
N GLU A 153 -5.39 -14.02 1.45
CA GLU A 153 -4.29 -13.25 2.02
C GLU A 153 -4.87 -12.17 2.94
N TRP A 154 -4.19 -11.90 4.05
CA TRP A 154 -4.49 -10.81 4.96
C TRP A 154 -3.73 -9.55 4.60
N GLY A 155 -4.31 -8.42 4.97
CA GLY A 155 -3.70 -7.13 4.72
C GLY A 155 -4.54 -5.98 5.23
N GLY A 156 -4.12 -4.78 4.90
CA GLY A 156 -4.84 -3.58 5.30
C GLY A 156 -4.00 -2.33 5.10
N VAL A 157 -4.00 -1.43 6.08
CA VAL A 157 -3.24 -0.17 5.99
C VAL A 157 -2.54 0.16 7.30
N LEU A 158 -1.36 0.76 7.17
CA LEU A 158 -0.55 1.33 8.24
C LEU A 158 -0.64 2.86 8.18
N ASP A 159 -0.82 3.50 9.32
CA ASP A 159 -1.06 4.93 9.39
C ASP A 159 -0.55 5.58 10.68
N TRP A 160 -0.38 6.90 10.65
CA TRP A 160 -0.08 7.74 11.82
C TRP A 160 -1.27 8.64 12.16
N VAL A 161 -1.97 8.33 13.26
CA VAL A 161 -3.20 9.02 13.67
C VAL A 161 -3.10 9.35 15.15
N ASP A 162 -3.43 10.59 15.55
CA ASP A 162 -3.44 11.03 16.95
C ASP A 162 -2.15 10.68 17.71
N ASP A 163 -1.00 11.00 17.11
CA ASP A 163 0.35 10.76 17.65
C ASP A 163 0.69 9.29 17.95
N ARG A 164 0.08 8.36 17.22
CA ARG A 164 0.35 6.93 17.33
C ARG A 164 0.29 6.21 15.99
N TRP A 165 1.04 5.12 15.90
CA TRP A 165 0.93 4.16 14.81
C TRP A 165 -0.37 3.36 14.96
N VAL A 166 -1.10 3.22 13.86
CA VAL A 166 -2.33 2.44 13.78
C VAL A 166 -2.23 1.49 12.59
N ILE A 167 -2.58 0.22 12.83
CA ILE A 167 -2.74 -0.80 11.80
C ILE A 167 -4.21 -1.22 11.80
N TRP A 168 -4.85 -1.10 10.63
CA TRP A 168 -6.12 -1.79 10.37
C TRP A 168 -5.80 -2.97 9.47
N VAL A 169 -6.20 -4.16 9.88
CA VAL A 169 -5.86 -5.41 9.20
C VAL A 169 -7.02 -6.40 9.26
N GLY A 170 -7.14 -7.22 8.24
CA GLY A 170 -8.11 -8.31 8.16
C GLY A 170 -7.94 -9.13 6.89
N PRO A 171 -8.78 -10.14 6.68
CA PRO A 171 -8.75 -10.94 5.46
C PRO A 171 -9.10 -10.07 4.24
N GLY A 172 -8.48 -10.40 3.11
CA GLY A 172 -8.88 -9.90 1.81
C GLY A 172 -10.29 -10.39 1.40
N GLN A 173 -10.74 -9.93 0.23
CA GLN A 173 -12.05 -10.28 -0.33
C GLN A 173 -12.01 -11.51 -1.26
N SER A 174 -10.87 -12.20 -1.33
CA SER A 174 -10.81 -13.47 -2.07
C SER A 174 -11.55 -14.53 -1.26
N ALA A 175 -12.34 -15.37 -1.93
CA ALA A 175 -12.97 -16.54 -1.32
C ALA A 175 -12.51 -17.85 -2.00
N THR A 176 -11.55 -17.77 -2.92
CA THR A 176 -11.22 -18.87 -3.85
C THR A 176 -9.73 -19.17 -3.95
N ASP A 177 -8.86 -18.20 -3.65
CA ASP A 177 -7.41 -18.40 -3.70
C ASP A 177 -6.69 -17.39 -2.80
N ASP A 178 -5.72 -17.88 -2.05
CA ASP A 178 -4.81 -17.14 -1.17
C ASP A 178 -3.59 -16.60 -1.97
N SER A 179 -3.68 -16.54 -3.29
CA SER A 179 -2.60 -16.05 -4.17
C SER A 179 -2.69 -14.63 -4.65
N VAL A 180 -3.78 -13.97 -4.30
CA VAL A 180 -4.01 -12.59 -4.64
C VAL A 180 -4.71 -11.89 -3.48
N PHE A 181 -4.08 -10.86 -2.93
CA PHE A 181 -4.73 -9.98 -1.98
C PHE A 181 -5.78 -9.09 -2.67
N HIS A 182 -7.06 -9.38 -2.42
CA HIS A 182 -8.17 -8.53 -2.83
C HIS A 182 -8.51 -7.53 -1.71
N ARG A 183 -8.09 -6.27 -1.89
CA ARG A 183 -8.25 -5.22 -0.87
C ARG A 183 -9.71 -4.86 -0.59
N ASN A 184 -10.02 -4.55 0.68
CA ASN A 184 -11.33 -4.06 1.08
C ASN A 184 -11.60 -2.63 0.58
N PRO A 185 -12.80 -2.32 0.04
CA PRO A 185 -13.16 -0.97 -0.41
C PRO A 185 -12.98 0.12 0.66
N SER A 186 -13.18 -0.23 1.94
CA SER A 186 -13.00 0.66 3.08
C SER A 186 -11.56 1.14 3.31
N ASP A 187 -10.58 0.50 2.68
CA ASP A 187 -9.16 0.87 2.81
C ASP A 187 -8.80 1.99 1.86
N PHE A 188 -9.45 2.08 0.69
CA PHE A 188 -9.16 3.13 -0.29
C PHE A 188 -9.33 4.52 0.30
N ARG A 189 -10.36 4.76 1.12
CA ARG A 189 -10.51 6.06 1.80
C ARG A 189 -9.32 6.40 2.71
N LYS A 190 -8.75 5.40 3.40
CA LYS A 190 -7.57 5.59 4.26
C LYS A 190 -6.33 5.85 3.41
N ILE A 191 -6.16 5.10 2.32
CA ILE A 191 -5.08 5.29 1.35
C ILE A 191 -5.15 6.68 0.72
N PHE A 192 -6.35 7.15 0.39
CA PHE A 192 -6.58 8.49 -0.15
C PHE A 192 -6.24 9.59 0.85
N ASN A 193 -6.39 9.31 2.15
CA ASN A 193 -5.94 10.17 3.24
C ASN A 193 -4.46 9.99 3.60
N GLY A 194 -3.73 9.15 2.86
CA GLY A 194 -2.29 8.98 3.00
C GLY A 194 -1.87 7.83 3.91
N ALA A 195 -2.72 6.87 4.24
CA ALA A 195 -2.28 5.61 4.86
C ALA A 195 -1.54 4.73 3.82
N ILE A 196 -0.52 3.98 4.26
CA ILE A 196 0.19 3.06 3.35
C ILE A 196 -0.49 1.68 3.35
N PRO A 197 -0.96 1.20 2.19
CA PRO A 197 -1.49 -0.15 2.08
C PRO A 197 -0.41 -1.21 2.25
N PHE A 198 -0.78 -2.34 2.85
CA PHE A 198 0.06 -3.53 2.91
C PHE A 198 -0.77 -4.81 2.75
N HIS A 199 -0.09 -5.93 2.53
CA HIS A 199 -0.61 -7.30 2.65
C HIS A 199 0.51 -8.29 3.01
N PHE A 200 0.13 -9.50 3.37
CA PHE A 200 1.05 -10.58 3.74
C PHE A 200 1.23 -11.58 2.61
N HIS A 201 2.44 -12.12 2.53
CA HIS A 201 2.74 -13.41 1.93
C HIS A 201 3.08 -14.38 3.08
N ALA A 202 2.07 -14.96 3.74
CA ALA A 202 2.28 -15.84 4.89
C ALA A 202 1.48 -17.16 4.80
N ARG A 203 1.47 -17.79 3.62
CA ARG A 203 0.92 -19.15 3.46
C ARG A 203 1.68 -20.23 4.24
N ALA A 204 2.92 -19.96 4.60
CA ALA A 204 3.74 -20.81 5.45
C ALA A 204 4.81 -19.97 6.16
N ILE A 205 5.51 -20.60 7.09
CA ILE A 205 6.83 -20.12 7.53
C ILE A 205 7.86 -20.46 6.44
N ASP A 206 8.97 -19.72 6.37
CA ASP A 206 10.03 -19.87 5.37
C ASP A 206 9.56 -19.65 3.92
N MET A 207 8.85 -18.54 3.72
CA MET A 207 8.45 -18.06 2.39
C MET A 207 9.55 -17.24 1.71
N SER A 208 10.81 -17.41 2.14
CA SER A 208 11.96 -16.65 1.64
C SER A 208 12.08 -16.72 0.11
N ALA A 209 11.82 -17.89 -0.49
CA ALA A 209 11.90 -18.10 -1.93
C ALA A 209 10.92 -17.24 -2.76
N VAL A 210 9.86 -16.71 -2.14
CA VAL A 210 8.84 -15.89 -2.81
C VAL A 210 8.78 -14.47 -2.26
N ALA A 211 9.82 -14.02 -1.55
CA ALA A 211 9.79 -12.73 -0.88
C ALA A 211 9.83 -11.53 -1.84
N GLY A 212 9.03 -10.51 -1.52
CA GLY A 212 8.80 -9.32 -2.34
C GLY A 212 7.52 -9.39 -3.19
N PRO A 213 7.16 -8.29 -3.87
CA PRO A 213 5.89 -8.22 -4.60
C PRO A 213 5.92 -9.11 -5.85
N GLY A 214 4.84 -9.88 -6.04
CA GLY A 214 4.61 -10.65 -7.26
C GLY A 214 4.04 -9.79 -8.40
N GLY A 215 3.84 -10.39 -9.58
CA GLY A 215 3.31 -9.70 -10.75
C GLY A 215 1.91 -9.09 -10.54
N THR A 216 1.05 -9.74 -9.75
CA THR A 216 -0.29 -9.24 -9.39
C THR A 216 -0.21 -8.04 -8.46
N ASP A 217 0.73 -8.02 -7.52
CA ASP A 217 0.97 -6.89 -6.61
C ASP A 217 1.41 -5.65 -7.39
N LEU A 218 2.33 -5.83 -8.35
CA LEU A 218 2.78 -4.74 -9.21
C LEU A 218 1.66 -4.22 -10.11
N GLN A 219 0.79 -5.09 -10.65
CA GLN A 219 -0.40 -4.67 -11.40
C GLN A 219 -1.38 -3.89 -10.52
N ALA A 220 -1.56 -4.30 -9.26
CA ALA A 220 -2.38 -3.55 -8.32
C ALA A 220 -1.79 -2.15 -8.04
N ALA A 221 -0.47 -2.05 -7.85
CA ALA A 221 0.22 -0.76 -7.69
C ALA A 221 0.06 0.15 -8.91
N GLU A 222 0.11 -0.40 -10.13
CA GLU A 222 -0.22 0.34 -11.35
C GLU A 222 -1.65 0.91 -11.29
N ALA A 223 -2.62 0.17 -10.75
CA ALA A 223 -4.00 0.63 -10.66
C ALA A 223 -4.21 1.75 -9.63
N HIS A 224 -3.74 1.59 -8.39
CA HIS A 224 -4.05 2.53 -7.30
C HIS A 224 -3.06 3.69 -7.12
N GLY A 225 -1.87 3.60 -7.70
CA GLY A 225 -0.89 4.70 -7.76
C GLY A 225 -0.20 5.07 -6.45
N ALA A 226 -0.76 4.69 -5.30
CA ALA A 226 -0.08 4.75 -4.01
C ALA A 226 1.09 3.74 -3.93
N PRO A 227 2.14 4.04 -3.16
CA PRO A 227 3.09 3.00 -2.74
C PRO A 227 2.40 2.01 -1.78
N ALA A 228 2.96 0.81 -1.67
CA ALA A 228 2.44 -0.27 -0.86
C ALA A 228 3.58 -1.09 -0.24
N LEU A 229 3.23 -1.92 0.75
CA LEU A 229 4.14 -2.86 1.38
C LEU A 229 3.67 -4.29 1.12
N VAL A 230 4.62 -5.21 1.02
CA VAL A 230 4.36 -6.63 1.20
C VAL A 230 5.24 -7.15 2.33
N LEU A 231 4.64 -7.96 3.20
CA LEU A 231 5.32 -8.59 4.33
C LEU A 231 5.38 -10.09 4.11
N THR A 232 6.58 -10.64 3.97
CA THR A 232 6.77 -12.07 3.74
C THR A 232 7.21 -12.77 5.02
N SER A 233 6.52 -13.85 5.39
CA SER A 233 6.87 -14.65 6.58
C SER A 233 8.15 -15.45 6.34
N LEU A 234 9.21 -15.17 7.11
CA LEU A 234 10.51 -15.84 6.97
C LEU A 234 10.72 -16.91 8.05
N SER A 235 10.48 -16.57 9.30
CA SER A 235 10.55 -17.48 10.45
C SER A 235 9.44 -17.13 11.43
N ASP A 236 9.36 -17.86 12.55
CA ASP A 236 8.41 -17.55 13.62
C ASP A 236 8.57 -16.11 14.16
N ASP A 237 9.80 -15.58 14.11
CA ASP A 237 10.18 -14.28 14.66
C ASP A 237 10.65 -13.26 13.62
N ARG A 238 10.59 -13.55 12.31
CA ARG A 238 11.03 -12.64 11.24
C ARG A 238 10.04 -12.45 10.11
N LEU A 239 9.90 -11.20 9.69
CA LEU A 239 9.20 -10.80 8.46
C LEU A 239 10.15 -10.03 7.55
N GLN A 240 10.18 -10.36 6.27
CA GLN A 240 10.76 -9.47 5.26
C GLN A 240 9.77 -8.35 4.95
N VAL A 241 10.26 -7.13 4.72
CA VAL A 241 9.44 -6.01 4.30
C VAL A 241 9.97 -5.45 2.98
N ASP A 242 9.07 -5.40 2.00
CA ASP A 242 9.35 -4.80 0.71
C ASP A 242 8.40 -3.66 0.44
N TRP A 243 8.96 -2.52 0.05
CA TRP A 243 8.20 -1.37 -0.42
C TRP A 243 8.15 -1.39 -1.94
N TYR A 244 6.98 -1.11 -2.52
CA TYR A 244 6.83 -1.03 -3.96
C TYR A 244 5.82 0.04 -4.38
N ARG A 245 5.95 0.53 -5.62
CA ARG A 245 4.99 1.50 -6.19
C ARG A 245 4.85 1.36 -7.70
N ARG A 246 3.86 2.09 -8.23
CA ARG A 246 3.65 2.32 -9.67
C ARG A 246 4.97 2.67 -10.37
N GLY A 247 5.18 2.12 -11.56
CA GLY A 247 6.43 2.13 -12.31
C GLY A 247 7.27 0.86 -12.08
N GLY A 248 6.78 -0.08 -11.27
CA GLY A 248 7.49 -1.31 -10.96
C GLY A 248 8.73 -1.13 -10.08
N LEU A 249 8.76 -0.03 -9.32
CA LEU A 249 9.85 0.24 -8.38
C LEU A 249 9.65 -0.62 -7.13
N VAL A 250 10.69 -1.32 -6.72
CA VAL A 250 10.70 -2.19 -5.54
C VAL A 250 11.96 -1.86 -4.74
N VAL A 251 11.83 -1.76 -3.41
CA VAL A 251 12.92 -1.52 -2.48
C VAL A 251 12.83 -2.53 -1.35
N ASP A 252 13.93 -3.25 -1.14
CA ASP A 252 14.12 -4.14 0.00
C ASP A 252 14.37 -3.28 1.25
N LEU A 253 13.48 -3.35 2.24
CA LEU A 253 13.64 -2.66 3.52
C LEU A 253 14.29 -3.53 4.59
N GLY A 254 14.57 -4.80 4.28
CA GLY A 254 15.16 -5.79 5.15
C GLY A 254 14.14 -6.54 5.99
N GLU A 255 14.66 -7.14 7.06
CA GLU A 255 13.91 -7.97 7.98
C GLU A 255 13.54 -7.18 9.24
N ILE A 256 12.35 -7.45 9.78
CA ILE A 256 11.94 -7.03 11.11
C ILE A 256 11.78 -8.25 12.02
N GLU A 257 12.14 -8.07 13.28
CA GLU A 257 11.97 -9.06 14.34
C GLU A 257 10.81 -8.66 15.27
N GLN A 258 10.21 -9.62 15.97
CA GLN A 258 9.04 -9.39 16.84
C GLN A 258 9.27 -8.33 17.94
#